data_AF-Q9CVZ2-F1
#
_entry.id   AF-Q9CVZ2-F1
#
_cell.length_a   1.000
_cell.length_b   1.000
_cell.length_c   1.000
_cell.angle_alpha   90.00
_cell.angle_beta   90.00
_cell.angle_gamma   90.00
#
_symmetry.space_group_name_H-M   'P 1'
#
loop_
_entity.id
_entity.type
_entity.pdbx_description
1 polymer ?
#
loop_
_entity_poly.entity_id
_entity_poly.type
_entity_poly.pdbx_seq_one_letter_code
_entity_poly.pdbx_strand_id
1 'polypeptide(L)'
;MPGEVQEEEWDEEDEVEEEAPKPDHFIQDPAVLREKAEARRMAFLARKGYRPENSTAVTGGPRGHGQSRETTQERRKKEANKAARANHNRRTMADRKRSKGMIPS
;
A
#
# COMPACT_ATOMS: atom_id res chain seq x y z
N MET A 1 -25.30 -20.31 11.71
CA MET A 1 -24.64 -19.16 12.35
C MET A 1 -23.29 -19.63 12.84
N PRO A 2 -22.19 -19.16 12.24
CA PRO A 2 -21.31 -18.30 13.05
C PRO A 2 -20.53 -17.22 12.27
N GLY A 3 -20.22 -16.12 12.96
CA GLY A 3 -18.98 -15.36 12.78
C GLY A 3 -19.06 -14.04 12.02
N GLU A 4 -19.93 -13.13 12.43
CA GLU A 4 -19.76 -11.71 12.14
C GLU A 4 -18.47 -11.24 12.83
N VAL A 5 -17.43 -11.05 12.03
CA VAL A 5 -16.18 -10.44 12.48
C VAL A 5 -16.52 -8.99 12.76
N GLN A 6 -16.67 -8.66 14.04
CA GLN A 6 -16.65 -7.31 14.56
C GLN A 6 -15.40 -6.60 14.01
N GLU A 7 -15.59 -5.76 13.00
CA GLU A 7 -14.70 -4.65 12.68
C GLU A 7 -14.92 -3.58 13.75
N GLU A 8 -14.53 -3.89 14.98
CA GLU A 8 -14.52 -2.95 16.09
C GLU A 8 -13.06 -2.55 16.33
N GLU A 9 -12.84 -1.24 16.41
CA GLU A 9 -11.73 -0.63 17.16
C GLU A 9 -10.36 -0.52 16.46
N TRP A 10 -10.29 0.30 15.40
CA TRP A 10 -9.05 1.07 15.10
C TRP A 10 -9.33 2.57 14.91
N ASP A 11 -10.44 3.03 15.49
CA ASP A 11 -10.83 4.44 15.59
C ASP A 11 -10.50 4.95 16.99
N GLU A 12 -9.23 4.90 17.39
CA GLU A 12 -8.79 5.63 18.59
C GLU A 12 -7.30 6.00 18.47
N GLU A 13 -7.04 7.28 18.73
CA GLU A 13 -5.73 7.94 18.84
C GLU A 13 -4.92 8.16 17.56
N ASP A 14 -5.44 9.02 16.69
CA ASP A 14 -4.63 10.14 16.19
C ASP A 14 -5.55 11.35 16.13
N GLU A 15 -5.80 11.89 17.33
CA GLU A 15 -6.38 13.22 17.57
C GLU A 15 -5.38 14.29 17.10
N VAL A 16 -5.05 14.26 15.81
CA VAL A 16 -4.58 15.46 15.14
C VAL A 16 -5.85 16.27 15.00
N GLU A 17 -5.97 17.30 15.81
CA GLU A 17 -6.87 18.43 15.61
C GLU A 17 -6.89 18.75 14.10
N GLU A 18 -7.83 18.15 13.38
CA GLU A 18 -8.13 18.45 11.99
C GLU A 18 -8.73 19.84 12.09
N GLU A 19 -7.86 20.85 12.13
CA GLU A 19 -8.26 22.25 12.05
C GLU A 19 -9.08 22.35 10.77
N ALA A 20 -10.41 22.34 10.95
CA ALA A 20 -11.35 22.22 9.86
C ALA A 20 -10.96 23.26 8.80
N PRO A 21 -11.00 22.92 7.50
CA PRO A 21 -10.52 23.81 6.46
C PRO A 21 -11.21 25.16 6.66
N LYS A 22 -10.41 26.17 7.05
CA LYS A 22 -10.93 27.49 7.42
C LYS A 22 -11.78 27.97 6.25
N PRO A 23 -13.02 28.42 6.48
CA PRO A 23 -13.97 28.73 5.41
C PRO A 23 -13.45 29.78 4.42
N ASP A 24 -12.45 30.58 4.83
CA ASP A 24 -11.84 31.64 4.04
C ASP A 24 -10.67 31.16 3.13
N HIS A 25 -10.27 29.88 3.18
CA HIS A 25 -9.27 29.33 2.25
C HIS A 25 -9.93 28.92 0.93
N PHE A 26 -10.00 29.86 -0.03
CA PHE A 26 -10.57 29.63 -1.36
C PHE A 26 -9.87 28.47 -2.12
N ILE A 27 -8.54 28.35 -2.00
CA ILE A 27 -7.74 27.21 -2.44
C ILE A 27 -6.60 27.03 -1.43
N GLN A 28 -6.45 25.83 -0.87
CA GLN A 28 -5.32 25.53 0.02
C GLN A 28 -4.01 25.51 -0.77
N ASP A 29 -2.92 25.99 -0.15
CA ASP A 29 -1.59 25.92 -0.77
C ASP A 29 -1.24 24.46 -1.13
N PRO A 30 -0.88 24.14 -2.38
CA PRO A 30 -0.49 22.79 -2.78
C PRO A 30 0.72 22.25 -2.00
N ALA A 31 1.60 23.11 -1.45
CA ALA A 31 2.70 22.68 -0.60
C ALA A 31 2.18 22.07 0.71
N VAL A 32 1.22 22.73 1.37
CA VAL A 32 0.59 22.25 2.60
C VAL A 32 -0.17 20.93 2.36
N LEU A 33 -0.85 20.82 1.21
CA LEU A 33 -1.52 19.57 0.83
C LEU A 33 -0.53 18.42 0.61
N ARG A 34 0.63 18.68 -0.01
CA ARG A 34 1.68 17.67 -0.19
C ARG A 34 2.28 17.25 1.15
N GLU A 35 2.58 18.21 2.03
CA GLU A 35 3.11 17.94 3.36
C GLU A 35 2.14 17.07 4.18
N LYS A 36 0.85 17.43 4.23
CA LYS A 36 -0.17 16.63 4.92
C LYS A 36 -0.34 15.23 4.30
N ALA A 37 -0.20 15.11 2.98
CA ALA A 37 -0.25 13.81 2.30
C ALA A 37 0.99 12.96 2.61
N GLU A 38 2.18 13.56 2.65
CA GLU A 38 3.43 12.90 3.01
C GLU A 38 3.44 12.46 4.47
N ALA A 39 2.96 13.30 5.40
CA ALA A 39 2.81 12.95 6.81
C ALA A 39 1.90 11.72 6.99
N ARG A 40 0.71 11.72 6.36
CA ARG A 40 -0.19 10.56 6.37
C ARG A 40 0.44 9.32 5.77
N ARG A 41 1.18 9.48 4.66
CA ARG A 41 1.92 8.38 4.04
C ARG A 41 2.96 7.82 5.00
N MET A 42 3.75 8.68 5.66
CA MET A 42 4.79 8.26 6.60
C MET A 42 4.22 7.56 7.83
N ALA A 43 3.13 8.06 8.41
CA ALA A 43 2.43 7.43 9.53
C ALA A 43 1.88 6.05 9.15
N PHE A 44 1.24 5.93 7.97
CA PHE A 44 0.78 4.63 7.46
C PHE A 44 1.92 3.65 7.24
N LEU A 45 3.04 4.12 6.66
CA LEU A 45 4.24 3.29 6.47
C LEU A 45 4.82 2.80 7.81
N ALA A 46 4.85 3.68 8.82
CA ALA A 46 5.33 3.34 10.17
C ALA A 46 4.42 2.28 10.83
N ARG A 47 3.10 2.49 10.84
CA ARG A 47 2.12 1.54 11.42
C ARG A 47 2.13 0.19 10.68
N LYS A 48 2.30 0.22 9.35
CA LYS A 48 2.38 -0.98 8.52
C LYS A 48 3.72 -1.74 8.66
N GLY A 49 4.71 -1.17 9.36
CA GLY A 49 6.05 -1.73 9.45
C GLY A 49 6.75 -1.77 8.07
N TYR A 50 6.41 -0.86 7.17
CA TYR A 50 7.02 -0.78 5.86
C TYR A 50 8.50 -0.44 6.00
N ARG A 51 9.37 -1.40 5.70
CA ARG A 51 10.79 -1.16 5.52
C ARG A 51 11.04 -0.76 4.06
N PRO A 52 11.78 0.34 3.80
CA PRO A 52 12.21 0.65 2.45
C PRO A 52 12.99 -0.54 1.89
N GLU A 53 12.54 -1.07 0.75
CA GLU A 53 13.21 -2.20 0.10
C GLU A 53 14.61 -1.76 -0.34
N ASN A 54 15.62 -2.51 0.07
CA ASN A 54 16.98 -2.34 -0.39
C ASN A 54 17.09 -2.84 -1.84
N SER A 55 16.71 -1.99 -2.79
CA SER A 55 16.69 -2.29 -4.23
C SER A 55 18.00 -2.89 -4.76
N THR A 56 19.13 -2.55 -4.12
CA THR A 56 20.48 -3.06 -4.43
C THR A 56 20.68 -4.54 -4.09
N ALA A 57 19.87 -5.13 -3.21
CA ALA A 57 19.95 -6.55 -2.88
C ALA A 57 19.43 -7.45 -4.01
N VAL A 58 18.64 -6.93 -4.97
CA VAL A 58 18.07 -7.75 -6.04
C VAL A 58 19.10 -8.07 -7.14
N THR A 59 20.05 -7.16 -7.39
CA THR A 59 21.07 -7.30 -8.45
C THR A 59 22.14 -8.34 -8.10
N GLY A 60 22.36 -8.61 -6.81
CA GLY A 60 23.38 -9.55 -6.35
C GLY A 60 24.79 -8.95 -6.33
N GLY A 61 25.72 -9.74 -5.80
CA GLY A 61 27.14 -9.43 -5.75
C GLY A 61 27.88 -9.82 -7.04
N PRO A 62 29.18 -9.51 -7.13
CA PRO A 62 30.02 -9.88 -8.27
C PRO A 62 30.09 -11.40 -8.45
N ARG A 63 30.29 -11.83 -9.71
CA ARG A 63 30.36 -13.26 -10.07
C ARG A 63 31.47 -13.96 -9.27
N GLY A 64 31.18 -15.15 -8.73
CA GLY A 64 32.15 -15.99 -8.03
C GLY A 64 32.19 -15.87 -6.51
N HIS A 65 31.50 -14.89 -5.90
CA HIS A 65 31.51 -14.69 -4.44
C HIS A 65 30.29 -15.27 -3.70
N GLY A 66 29.44 -16.03 -4.40
CA GLY A 66 28.13 -16.42 -3.88
C GLY A 66 27.20 -15.22 -3.73
N GLN A 67 25.93 -15.49 -3.46
CA GLN A 67 24.91 -14.45 -3.30
C GLN A 67 24.55 -14.29 -1.83
N SER A 68 24.33 -13.05 -1.38
CA SER A 68 23.98 -12.79 0.02
C SER A 68 22.60 -13.36 0.36
N ARG A 69 22.35 -13.64 1.64
CA ARG A 69 21.08 -14.20 2.11
C ARG A 69 19.91 -13.26 1.76
N GLU A 70 20.12 -11.96 1.86
CA GLU A 70 19.16 -10.91 1.51
C GLU A 70 18.74 -11.02 0.04
N THR A 71 19.71 -11.20 -0.87
CA THR A 71 19.43 -11.28 -2.31
C THR A 71 18.55 -12.48 -2.67
N THR A 72 18.74 -13.60 -1.96
CA THR A 72 17.94 -14.81 -2.17
C THR A 72 16.53 -14.66 -1.60
N GLN A 73 16.38 -13.99 -0.46
CA GLN A 73 15.08 -13.69 0.14
C GLN A 73 14.27 -12.74 -0.74
N GLU A 74 14.89 -11.66 -1.24
CA GLU A 74 14.24 -10.71 -2.13
C GLU A 74 13.81 -11.36 -3.44
N ARG A 75 14.63 -12.25 -4.01
CA ARG A 75 14.26 -13.02 -5.21
C ARG A 75 13.05 -13.92 -4.95
N ARG A 76 13.04 -14.66 -3.84
CA ARG A 76 11.90 -15.50 -3.44
C ARG A 76 10.63 -14.68 -3.23
N LYS A 77 10.73 -13.54 -2.55
CA LYS A 77 9.61 -12.61 -2.32
C LYS A 77 9.07 -12.08 -3.64
N LYS A 78 9.93 -11.69 -4.58
CA LYS A 78 9.55 -11.20 -5.92
C LYS A 78 8.84 -12.26 -6.74
N GLU A 79 9.33 -13.50 -6.72
CA GLU A 79 8.71 -14.62 -7.41
C GLU A 79 7.33 -14.97 -6.83
N ALA A 80 7.22 -15.05 -5.50
CA ALA A 80 5.95 -15.29 -4.81
C ALA A 80 4.89 -14.22 -5.12
N ASN A 81 5.30 -12.95 -5.17
CA ASN A 81 4.41 -11.82 -5.44
C ASN A 81 4.26 -11.47 -6.92
N LYS A 82 4.89 -12.21 -7.84
CA LYS A 82 4.84 -11.95 -9.29
C LYS A 82 3.40 -11.93 -9.82
N ALA A 83 2.56 -12.82 -9.30
CA ALA A 83 1.15 -12.89 -9.66
C ALA A 83 0.29 -11.82 -8.98
N ALA A 84 0.67 -11.34 -7.80
CA ALA A 84 -0.12 -10.42 -6.98
C ALA A 84 -0.35 -9.08 -7.69
N ARG A 85 0.69 -8.49 -8.31
CA ARG A 85 0.53 -7.25 -9.08
C ARG A 85 -0.01 -7.46 -10.49
N ALA A 86 0.38 -8.52 -11.19
CA ALA A 86 0.07 -8.69 -12.61
C ALA A 86 -1.36 -9.20 -12.88
N ASN A 87 -1.96 -10.01 -11.99
CA ASN A 87 -3.28 -10.61 -12.23
C ASN A 87 -4.44 -9.87 -11.57
N HIS A 88 -4.19 -8.97 -10.61
CA HIS A 88 -5.29 -8.35 -9.85
C HIS A 88 -6.22 -7.50 -10.72
N ASN A 89 -5.69 -6.79 -11.73
CA ASN A 89 -6.50 -5.99 -12.64
C ASN A 89 -7.49 -6.83 -13.45
N ARG A 90 -7.20 -8.11 -13.74
CA ARG A 90 -8.13 -8.97 -14.48
C ARG A 90 -9.33 -9.34 -13.61
N ARG A 91 -9.08 -9.76 -12.36
CA ARG A 91 -10.15 -10.14 -11.43
C ARG A 91 -10.98 -8.93 -11.01
N THR A 92 -10.35 -7.85 -10.56
CA THR A 92 -11.06 -6.64 -10.12
C THR A 92 -11.89 -6.01 -11.23
N MET A 93 -11.38 -5.97 -12.47
CA MET A 93 -12.16 -5.48 -13.60
C MET A 93 -13.25 -6.46 -14.03
N ALA A 94 -13.04 -7.78 -13.90
CA ALA A 94 -14.09 -8.76 -14.15
C ALA A 94 -15.22 -8.67 -13.11
N ASP A 95 -14.89 -8.54 -11.83
CA ASP A 95 -15.86 -8.35 -10.76
C ASP A 95 -16.65 -7.04 -10.96
N ARG A 96 -15.97 -5.95 -11.31
CA ARG A 96 -16.61 -4.67 -11.67
C ARG A 96 -17.52 -4.78 -12.90
N LYS A 97 -17.19 -5.64 -13.87
CA LYS A 97 -18.07 -5.90 -15.02
C LYS A 97 -19.30 -6.73 -14.63
N ARG A 98 -19.14 -7.74 -13.77
CA ARG A 98 -20.25 -8.52 -13.22
C ARG A 98 -21.19 -7.65 -12.38
N SER A 99 -20.66 -6.82 -11.49
CA SER A 99 -21.46 -5.94 -10.62
C SER A 99 -22.27 -4.89 -11.39
N LYS A 100 -21.81 -4.52 -12.60
CA LYS A 100 -22.50 -3.57 -13.49
C LYS A 100 -23.36 -4.25 -14.55
N GLY A 101 -23.59 -5.56 -14.47
CA GLY A 101 -24.44 -6.30 -15.41
C GLY A 101 -23.88 -6.39 -16.85
N MET A 102 -22.58 -6.16 -17.05
CA MET A 102 -21.95 -6.20 -18.38
C MET A 102 -21.53 -7.61 -18.84
N ILE A 103 -21.78 -8.65 -18.04
CA ILE A 103 -21.45 -10.04 -18.40
C ILE A 103 -22.78 -10.81 -18.52
N PRO A 104 -23.16 -11.24 -19.74
CA PRO A 104 -24.32 -12.08 -19.93
C PRO A 104 -24.09 -13.47 -19.31
N SER A 105 -25.15 -14.02 -18.72
CA SER A 105 -25.21 -15.36 -18.11
C SER A 105 -25.19 -16.47 -19.14
#